data_AF-A0A9Q0NT19-F1
#
_entry.id   AF-A0A9Q0NT19-F1
#
_cell.length_a   1.000
_cell.length_b   1.000
_cell.length_c   1.000
_cell.angle_alpha   90.00
_cell.angle_beta   90.00
_cell.angle_gamma   90.00
#
_symmetry.space_group_name_H-M   'P 1'
#
loop_
_entity.id
_entity.type
_entity.pdbx_description
1 polymer ?
#
loop_
_entity_poly.entity_id
_entity_poly.type
_entity_poly.pdbx_seq_one_letter_code
_entity_poly.pdbx_strand_id
1 'polypeptide(L)'
;MGHLNLPASKRNPRHWKLLDLVTATFFGLVFLFFLLVFTPLGDSLAASGRQTLLRSTSDPRQRHRLVALIEAGQNAQPIEACPADAVDHMPCEDPRRNSQLSREMNFYRERQCPPVEDTHLCLIPPPNGYKISVQWPQSLHKIWHANMPHNKIADRKGHQGWMKKEEEHFIFPGGGTMFPEGAVQYIEKLGQYIPINGGDFEDCSRYGMWGC
;
A
#
# COMPACT_ATOMS: atom_id res chain seq x y z
N MET A 1 22.21 74.03 37.96
CA MET A 1 22.11 72.93 36.99
C MET A 1 23.19 71.92 37.34
N GLY A 2 22.83 70.87 38.08
CA GLY A 2 23.79 69.86 38.57
C GLY A 2 23.97 68.75 37.54
N HIS A 3 25.18 68.61 37.01
CA HIS A 3 25.58 67.45 36.20
C HIS A 3 25.94 66.28 37.13
N LEU A 4 25.13 65.21 37.08
CA LEU A 4 25.47 63.93 37.71
C LEU A 4 26.39 63.15 36.78
N ASN A 5 27.66 62.99 37.19
CA ASN A 5 28.60 62.05 36.59
C ASN A 5 28.33 60.63 37.11
N LEU A 6 27.81 59.75 36.25
CA LEU A 6 27.70 58.31 36.51
C LEU A 6 28.97 57.61 36.00
N PRO A 7 29.63 56.72 36.78
CA PRO A 7 30.79 55.99 36.32
C PRO A 7 30.42 54.88 35.33
N ALA A 8 31.24 54.71 34.30
CA ALA A 8 31.07 53.72 33.25
C ALA A 8 31.20 52.28 33.78
N SER A 9 30.15 51.48 33.56
CA SER A 9 30.12 50.05 33.89
C SER A 9 31.03 49.26 32.95
N LYS A 10 32.11 48.70 33.53
CA LYS A 10 33.11 47.87 32.84
C LYS A 10 32.49 46.51 32.52
N ARG A 11 32.02 46.30 31.28
CA ARG A 11 31.54 44.99 30.79
C ARG A 11 32.76 44.08 30.57
N ASN A 12 32.92 43.07 31.44
CA ASN A 12 33.87 41.99 31.21
C ASN A 12 33.41 41.12 30.03
N PRO A 13 34.32 40.69 29.13
CA PRO A 13 33.97 39.79 28.04
C PRO A 13 33.54 38.44 28.63
N ARG A 14 32.32 37.99 28.29
CA ARG A 14 31.82 36.67 28.69
C ARG A 14 32.73 35.60 28.08
N HIS A 15 33.53 34.95 28.91
CA HIS A 15 34.30 33.77 28.52
C HIS A 15 33.31 32.62 28.35
N TRP A 16 33.05 32.24 27.10
CA TRP A 16 32.20 31.11 26.75
C TRP A 16 32.76 29.87 27.43
N LYS A 17 31.98 29.26 28.34
CA LYS A 17 32.44 28.03 29.00
C LYS A 17 32.39 26.91 27.97
N LEU A 18 33.32 25.95 28.06
CA LEU A 18 33.35 24.77 27.20
C LEU A 18 31.97 24.09 27.09
N LEU A 19 31.20 24.11 28.19
CA LEU A 19 29.84 23.61 28.29
C LEU A 19 28.84 24.33 27.35
N ASP A 20 28.99 25.64 27.13
CA ASP A 20 28.13 26.42 26.24
C ASP A 20 28.37 26.03 24.77
N LEU A 21 29.61 25.67 24.42
CA LEU A 21 29.97 25.23 23.08
C LEU A 21 29.53 23.78 22.82
N VAL A 22 29.61 22.92 23.83
CA VAL A 22 29.11 21.53 23.79
C VAL A 22 27.58 21.49 23.68
N THR A 23 26.88 22.35 24.43
CA THR A 23 25.42 22.44 24.34
C THR A 23 24.96 23.00 22.99
N ALA A 24 25.59 24.07 22.49
CA ALA A 24 25.28 24.63 21.17
C ALA A 24 25.51 23.62 20.03
N THR A 25 26.60 22.86 20.08
CA THR A 25 26.87 21.80 19.08
C THR A 25 25.85 20.68 19.14
N PHE A 26 25.45 20.22 20.34
CA PHE A 26 24.39 19.22 20.49
C PHE A 26 23.05 19.68 19.90
N PHE A 27 22.60 20.90 20.25
CA PHE A 27 21.34 21.43 19.70
C PHE A 27 21.42 21.69 18.19
N GLY A 28 22.58 22.08 17.67
CA GLY A 28 22.83 22.22 16.24
C GLY A 28 22.72 20.88 15.49
N LEU A 29 23.28 19.79 16.05
CA LEU A 29 23.17 18.45 15.47
C LEU A 29 21.74 17.92 15.51
N VAL A 30 21.02 18.14 16.61
CA VAL A 30 19.61 17.77 16.73
C VAL A 30 18.77 18.54 15.71
N PHE A 31 18.99 19.85 15.57
CA PHE A 31 18.28 20.67 14.58
C PHE A 31 18.60 20.22 13.13
N LEU A 32 19.86 19.91 12.82
CA LEU A 32 20.26 19.34 11.53
C LEU A 32 19.56 18.01 11.27
N PHE A 33 19.48 17.13 12.27
CA PHE A 33 18.75 15.86 12.17
C PHE A 33 17.27 16.09 11.87
N PHE A 34 16.61 17.00 12.58
CA PHE A 34 15.20 17.36 12.30
C PHE A 34 15.03 17.98 10.92
N LEU A 35 15.97 18.82 10.45
CA LEU A 35 15.92 19.33 9.08
C LEU A 35 16.04 18.19 8.06
N LEU A 36 16.96 17.26 8.25
CA LEU A 36 17.12 16.12 7.35
C LEU A 36 15.91 15.17 7.37
N VAL A 37 15.23 15.01 8.50
CA VAL A 37 14.05 14.11 8.60
C VAL A 37 12.75 14.77 8.15
N PHE A 38 12.58 16.07 8.39
CA PHE A 38 11.29 16.77 8.20
C PHE A 38 11.30 17.81 7.06
N THR A 39 12.42 18.00 6.35
CA THR A 39 12.49 18.85 5.16
C THR A 39 12.97 18.05 3.93
N PRO A 40 12.54 18.42 2.71
CA PRO A 40 12.83 17.66 1.49
C PRO A 40 14.31 17.59 1.08
N LEU A 41 15.22 18.23 1.84
CA LEU A 41 16.66 18.10 1.63
C LEU A 41 17.19 16.71 2.04
N GLY A 42 16.61 16.04 3.04
CA GLY A 42 17.01 14.67 3.41
C GLY A 42 16.41 13.59 2.52
N ASP A 43 15.28 13.88 1.86
CA ASP A 43 14.70 12.99 0.85
C ASP A 43 15.65 12.78 -0.33
N SER A 44 16.52 13.75 -0.66
CA SER A 44 17.47 13.63 -1.77
C SER A 44 18.53 12.54 -1.57
N LEU A 45 18.90 12.23 -0.32
CA LEU A 45 19.85 11.14 -0.02
C LEU A 45 19.17 9.76 0.04
N ALA A 46 17.90 9.69 0.42
CA ALA A 46 17.11 8.46 0.40
C ALA A 46 16.52 8.15 -0.99
N ALA A 47 16.30 9.17 -1.83
CA ALA A 47 15.70 9.06 -3.15
C ALA A 47 16.73 8.81 -4.27
N SER A 48 17.99 9.22 -4.08
CA SER A 48 19.09 8.98 -5.03
C SER A 48 19.32 7.49 -5.35
N GLY A 49 19.01 6.59 -4.43
CA GLY A 49 19.12 5.14 -4.65
C GLY A 49 17.84 4.47 -5.16
N ARG A 50 16.67 5.13 -5.12
CA ARG A 50 15.37 4.53 -5.44
C ARG A 50 14.76 4.99 -6.75
N GLN A 51 15.12 6.18 -7.25
CA GLN A 51 14.53 6.72 -8.49
C GLN A 51 15.32 6.40 -9.76
N THR A 52 16.54 5.87 -9.64
CA THR A 52 17.45 5.69 -10.78
C THR A 52 17.27 4.37 -11.55
N LEU A 53 16.41 3.44 -11.12
CA LEU A 53 16.31 2.12 -11.78
C LEU A 53 14.92 1.68 -12.28
N LEU A 54 13.87 2.52 -12.22
CA LEU A 54 12.53 2.07 -12.66
C LEU A 54 11.80 2.98 -13.65
N ARG A 55 12.43 4.06 -14.12
CA ARG A 55 11.92 4.76 -15.30
C ARG A 55 12.49 4.04 -16.52
N SER A 56 11.71 3.14 -17.12
CA SER A 56 12.02 2.60 -18.45
C SER A 56 12.32 3.79 -19.37
N THR A 57 13.57 3.92 -19.79
CA THR A 57 14.05 4.98 -20.69
C THR A 57 13.57 4.78 -22.12
N SER A 58 12.51 3.99 -22.34
CA SER A 58 11.88 3.85 -23.64
C SER A 58 11.03 5.08 -23.92
N ASP A 59 11.34 5.80 -25.01
CA ASP A 59 10.48 6.80 -25.63
C ASP A 59 9.00 6.34 -25.60
N PRO A 60 8.04 7.16 -25.12
CA PRO A 60 6.62 6.82 -25.10
C PRO A 60 6.10 6.20 -26.41
N ARG A 61 6.63 6.61 -27.58
CA ARG A 61 6.27 6.03 -28.88
C ARG A 61 6.79 4.61 -29.08
N GLN A 62 8.02 4.34 -28.65
CA GLN A 62 8.64 3.02 -28.72
C GLN A 62 7.92 2.01 -27.81
N ARG A 63 7.41 2.50 -26.67
CA ARG A 63 6.60 1.74 -25.74
C ARG A 63 5.27 1.27 -26.34
N HIS A 64 4.49 2.16 -26.95
CA HIS A 64 3.21 1.80 -27.56
C HIS A 64 3.40 0.74 -28.65
N ARG A 65 4.50 0.85 -29.41
CA ARG A 65 4.88 -0.16 -30.40
C ARG A 65 5.20 -1.51 -29.75
N LEU A 66 5.92 -1.53 -28.63
CA LEU A 66 6.22 -2.77 -27.91
C LEU A 66 4.95 -3.43 -27.36
N VAL A 67 4.05 -2.66 -26.74
CA VAL A 67 2.75 -3.16 -26.27
C VAL A 67 1.95 -3.77 -27.42
N ALA A 68 1.84 -3.07 -28.55
CA ALA A 68 1.15 -3.58 -29.73
C ALA A 68 1.79 -4.87 -30.29
N LEU A 69 3.12 -4.98 -30.26
CA LEU A 69 3.82 -6.21 -30.66
C LEU A 69 3.56 -7.38 -29.70
N ILE A 70 3.48 -7.11 -28.39
CA ILE A 70 3.15 -8.12 -27.38
C ILE A 70 1.71 -8.62 -27.58
N GLU A 71 0.76 -7.69 -27.72
CA GLU A 71 -0.66 -8.01 -27.94
C GLU A 71 -0.89 -8.77 -29.26
N ALA A 72 -0.12 -8.45 -30.30
CA ALA A 72 -0.15 -9.16 -31.57
C ALA A 72 0.56 -10.53 -31.55
N GLY A 73 1.21 -10.90 -30.44
CA GLY A 73 2.03 -12.12 -30.34
C GLY A 73 3.29 -12.10 -31.21
N GLN A 74 3.70 -10.92 -31.68
CA GLN A 74 4.84 -10.70 -32.58
C GLN A 74 6.09 -10.20 -31.85
N ASN A 75 6.05 -10.11 -30.53
CA ASN A 75 7.20 -9.71 -29.75
C ASN A 75 8.23 -10.85 -29.70
N ALA A 76 9.39 -10.63 -30.33
CA ALA A 76 10.50 -11.57 -30.35
C ALA A 76 11.43 -11.44 -29.13
N GLN A 77 11.33 -10.35 -28.37
CA GLN A 77 12.20 -10.10 -27.21
C GLN A 77 11.55 -10.56 -25.91
N PRO A 78 12.27 -11.26 -25.02
CA PRO A 78 11.75 -11.64 -23.71
C PRO A 78 11.45 -10.38 -22.89
N ILE A 79 10.30 -10.35 -22.24
CA ILE A 79 9.94 -9.28 -21.29
C ILE A 79 10.72 -9.51 -20.00
N GLU A 80 11.43 -8.49 -19.52
CA GLU A 80 12.22 -8.59 -18.30
C GLU A 80 11.32 -8.70 -17.05
N ALA A 81 11.83 -9.35 -16.01
CA ALA A 81 11.15 -9.42 -14.73
C ALA A 81 11.30 -8.09 -13.96
N CYS A 82 10.24 -7.68 -13.26
CA CYS A 82 10.30 -6.57 -12.33
C CYS A 82 11.16 -6.94 -11.11
N PRO A 83 11.66 -5.96 -10.34
CA PRO A 83 12.30 -6.23 -9.06
C PRO A 83 11.37 -6.97 -8.08
N ALA A 84 11.96 -7.71 -7.14
CA ALA A 84 11.23 -8.57 -6.21
C ALA A 84 10.30 -7.81 -5.23
N ASP A 85 10.49 -6.51 -5.05
CA ASP A 85 9.60 -5.66 -4.25
C ASP A 85 8.32 -5.27 -4.99
N ALA A 86 8.22 -5.54 -6.29
CA ALA A 86 7.03 -5.29 -7.10
C ALA A 86 5.93 -6.37 -6.95
N VAL A 87 6.13 -7.40 -6.12
CA VAL A 87 5.15 -8.49 -5.91
C VAL A 87 3.77 -7.97 -5.48
N ASP A 88 3.74 -6.95 -4.61
CA ASP A 88 2.50 -6.33 -4.11
C ASP A 88 2.09 -5.07 -4.93
N HIS A 89 2.60 -4.94 -6.15
CA HIS A 89 2.34 -3.76 -6.98
C HIS A 89 0.86 -3.73 -7.46
N MET A 90 0.11 -2.75 -6.97
CA MET A 90 -1.28 -2.49 -7.37
C MET A 90 -1.38 -1.08 -8.01
N PRO A 91 -1.16 -0.95 -9.32
CA PRO A 91 -0.98 0.37 -9.96
C PRO A 91 -2.20 1.28 -9.84
N CYS A 92 -3.42 0.72 -9.85
CA CYS A 92 -4.65 1.52 -9.81
C CYS A 92 -5.15 1.87 -8.41
N GLU A 93 -4.48 1.37 -7.36
CA GLU A 93 -4.85 1.53 -5.95
C GLU A 93 -3.64 2.02 -5.14
N ASP A 94 -2.75 2.81 -5.75
CA ASP A 94 -1.55 3.33 -5.09
C ASP A 94 -1.91 4.46 -4.11
N PRO A 95 -1.71 4.28 -2.79
CA PRO A 95 -2.00 5.32 -1.80
C PRO A 95 -1.25 6.64 -2.05
N ARG A 96 -0.05 6.59 -2.63
CA ARG A 96 0.77 7.78 -2.89
C ARG A 96 0.12 8.66 -3.94
N ARG A 97 -0.44 8.05 -4.99
CA ARG A 97 -1.16 8.77 -6.05
C ARG A 97 -2.55 9.17 -5.60
N ASN A 98 -3.28 8.25 -4.98
CA ASN A 98 -4.65 8.51 -4.50
C ASN A 98 -4.67 9.67 -3.49
N SER A 99 -3.66 9.79 -2.63
CA SER A 99 -3.56 10.91 -1.67
C SER A 99 -3.44 12.31 -2.30
N GLN A 100 -3.06 12.40 -3.59
CA GLN A 100 -2.89 13.65 -4.33
C GLN A 100 -4.16 14.06 -5.10
N LEU A 101 -5.15 13.18 -5.19
CA LEU A 101 -6.39 13.41 -5.92
C LEU A 101 -7.39 14.25 -5.10
N SER A 102 -8.38 14.83 -5.80
CA SER A 102 -9.44 15.63 -5.16
C SER A 102 -10.20 14.82 -4.12
N ARG A 103 -10.55 15.48 -3.01
CA ARG A 103 -11.44 14.94 -1.98
C ARG A 103 -12.91 15.12 -2.30
N GLU A 104 -13.22 15.94 -3.30
CA GLU A 104 -14.58 16.14 -3.77
C GLU A 104 -15.18 14.83 -4.25
N MET A 105 -16.42 14.55 -3.82
CA MET A 105 -17.15 13.32 -4.13
C MET A 105 -16.38 12.01 -3.85
N ASN A 106 -15.35 12.02 -3.01
CA ASN A 106 -14.46 10.88 -2.77
C ASN A 106 -13.70 10.39 -4.02
N PHE A 107 -13.39 11.28 -4.96
CA PHE A 107 -12.62 10.93 -6.17
C PHE A 107 -11.29 10.22 -5.84
N TYR A 108 -10.61 10.60 -4.76
CA TYR A 108 -9.40 9.92 -4.26
C TYR A 108 -9.57 8.45 -3.85
N ARG A 109 -10.81 7.97 -3.66
CA ARG A 109 -11.11 6.57 -3.33
C ARG A 109 -11.41 5.73 -4.57
N GLU A 110 -11.56 6.35 -5.72
CA GLU A 110 -11.79 5.65 -6.97
C GLU A 110 -10.50 5.02 -7.49
N ARG A 111 -10.66 4.00 -8.35
CA ARG A 111 -9.54 3.32 -9.00
C ARG A 111 -8.92 4.21 -10.06
N GLN A 112 -7.78 4.80 -9.72
CA GLN A 112 -7.05 5.63 -10.65
C GLN A 112 -5.79 4.89 -11.10
N CYS A 113 -5.80 4.40 -12.34
CA CYS A 113 -4.64 3.77 -12.97
C CYS A 113 -3.68 4.81 -13.55
N PRO A 114 -2.35 4.63 -13.41
CA PRO A 114 -1.37 5.52 -14.00
C PRO A 114 -1.54 5.53 -15.51
N PRO A 115 -1.21 6.65 -16.17
CA PRO A 115 -1.28 6.70 -17.62
C PRO A 115 -0.29 5.70 -18.22
N VAL A 116 -0.52 5.32 -19.48
CA VAL A 116 0.24 4.24 -20.12
C VAL A 116 1.73 4.53 -20.07
N GLU A 117 2.16 5.76 -20.34
CA GLU A 117 3.54 6.22 -20.29
C GLU A 117 4.25 5.99 -18.95
N ASP A 118 3.53 5.96 -17.83
CA ASP A 118 4.07 5.81 -16.48
C ASP A 118 3.97 4.37 -15.94
N THR A 119 3.29 3.45 -16.64
CA THR A 119 3.22 2.04 -16.21
C THR A 119 4.58 1.35 -16.37
N HIS A 120 4.90 0.30 -15.61
CA HIS A 120 6.12 -0.48 -15.86
C HIS A 120 5.83 -1.59 -16.89
N LEU A 121 6.74 -1.80 -17.87
CA LEU A 121 6.67 -2.93 -18.81
C LEU A 121 7.62 -4.04 -18.35
N CYS A 122 7.22 -4.78 -17.33
CA CYS A 122 7.96 -5.92 -16.82
C CYS A 122 7.01 -6.99 -16.27
N LEU A 123 7.49 -8.22 -16.18
CA LEU A 123 6.76 -9.33 -15.57
C LEU A 123 6.91 -9.26 -14.05
N ILE A 124 5.81 -9.07 -13.33
CA ILE A 124 5.83 -9.08 -11.87
C ILE A 124 6.24 -10.48 -11.39
N PRO A 125 7.33 -10.60 -10.60
CA PRO A 125 7.76 -11.90 -10.12
C PRO A 125 6.76 -12.45 -9.09
N PRO A 126 6.60 -13.78 -9.00
CA PRO A 126 5.83 -14.38 -7.92
C PRO A 126 6.55 -14.21 -6.56
N PRO A 127 5.82 -14.25 -5.44
CA PRO A 127 6.44 -14.26 -4.12
C PRO A 127 7.33 -15.50 -3.93
N ASN A 128 8.29 -15.38 -3.02
CA ASN A 128 9.15 -16.50 -2.65
C ASN A 128 8.33 -17.66 -2.07
N GLY A 129 8.49 -18.85 -2.64
CA GLY A 129 7.74 -20.04 -2.23
C GLY A 129 6.31 -20.11 -2.76
N TYR A 130 5.98 -19.33 -3.81
CA TYR A 130 4.70 -19.41 -4.51
C TYR A 130 4.34 -20.85 -4.86
N LYS A 131 3.09 -21.22 -4.58
CA LYS A 131 2.51 -22.53 -4.89
C LYS A 131 1.44 -22.36 -5.97
N ILE A 132 1.25 -23.39 -6.79
CA ILE A 132 0.16 -23.44 -7.77
C ILE A 132 -1.17 -23.20 -7.05
N SER A 133 -1.98 -22.29 -7.58
CA SER A 133 -3.25 -21.90 -6.98
C SER A 133 -4.17 -23.11 -6.76
N VAL A 134 -4.88 -23.11 -5.63
CA VAL A 134 -5.94 -24.08 -5.37
C VAL A 134 -6.97 -24.00 -6.50
N GLN A 135 -7.42 -25.15 -6.98
CA GLN A 135 -8.39 -25.20 -8.06
C GLN A 135 -9.77 -24.74 -7.59
N TRP A 136 -10.55 -24.22 -8.53
CA TRP A 136 -11.97 -23.94 -8.30
C TRP A 136 -12.73 -25.27 -8.16
N PRO A 137 -13.72 -25.40 -7.24
CA PRO A 137 -14.28 -24.37 -6.37
C PRO A 137 -13.60 -24.24 -4.99
N GLN A 138 -12.62 -25.08 -4.65
CA GLN A 138 -12.03 -25.06 -3.32
C GLN A 138 -11.32 -23.74 -3.00
N SER A 139 -10.86 -23.01 -4.01
CA SER A 139 -10.27 -21.67 -3.87
C SER A 139 -11.21 -20.62 -3.27
N LEU A 140 -12.53 -20.86 -3.24
CA LEU A 140 -13.49 -20.02 -2.51
C LEU A 140 -13.22 -19.97 -1.01
N HIS A 141 -12.81 -21.11 -0.46
CA HIS A 141 -12.71 -21.30 0.97
C HIS A 141 -11.28 -21.30 1.46
N LYS A 142 -10.30 -21.58 0.57
CA LYS A 142 -8.90 -21.63 0.95
C LYS A 142 -7.94 -21.20 -0.15
N ILE A 143 -6.85 -20.55 0.24
CA ILE A 143 -5.70 -20.25 -0.62
C ILE A 143 -4.40 -20.54 0.11
N TRP A 144 -3.30 -20.71 -0.62
CA TRP A 144 -1.97 -20.85 -0.02
C TRP A 144 -1.54 -19.54 0.64
N HIS A 145 -1.08 -19.62 1.90
CA HIS A 145 -0.47 -18.50 2.61
C HIS A 145 0.74 -17.94 1.86
N ALA A 146 1.55 -18.82 1.29
CA ALA A 146 2.76 -18.46 0.54
C ALA A 146 2.48 -17.59 -0.71
N ASN A 147 1.26 -17.64 -1.26
CA ASN A 147 0.88 -16.83 -2.43
C ASN A 147 0.51 -15.39 -2.05
N MET A 148 0.18 -15.13 -0.78
CA MET A 148 -0.15 -13.81 -0.27
C MET A 148 0.35 -13.70 1.19
N PRO A 149 1.65 -13.57 1.45
CA PRO A 149 2.25 -13.76 2.78
C PRO A 149 1.99 -12.60 3.77
N HIS A 150 0.74 -12.16 3.91
CA HIS A 150 0.31 -10.99 4.69
C HIS A 150 -0.73 -11.36 5.76
N ASN A 151 -0.30 -11.46 7.02
CA ASN A 151 -1.17 -11.91 8.13
C ASN A 151 -2.11 -10.84 8.69
N LYS A 152 -1.91 -9.55 8.33
CA LYS A 152 -2.57 -8.40 8.99
C LYS A 152 -4.09 -8.55 9.10
N ILE A 153 -4.75 -9.05 8.05
CA ILE A 153 -6.21 -9.24 8.05
C ILE A 153 -6.59 -10.44 8.93
N ALA A 154 -5.87 -11.56 8.86
CA ALA A 154 -6.14 -12.71 9.71
C ALA A 154 -5.99 -12.36 11.20
N ASP A 155 -4.95 -11.61 11.56
CA ASP A 155 -4.67 -11.23 12.94
C ASP A 155 -5.71 -10.23 13.47
N ARG A 156 -6.10 -9.23 12.66
CA ARG A 156 -7.01 -8.16 13.11
C ARG A 156 -8.49 -8.48 12.94
N LYS A 157 -8.85 -9.27 11.93
CA LYS A 157 -10.23 -9.53 11.50
C LYS A 157 -10.60 -11.02 11.51
N GLY A 158 -9.72 -11.91 11.94
CA GLY A 158 -10.03 -13.33 12.09
C GLY A 158 -11.18 -13.62 13.08
N HIS A 159 -11.34 -12.79 14.11
CA HIS A 159 -12.47 -12.90 15.05
C HIS A 159 -13.83 -12.58 14.40
N GLN A 160 -13.85 -11.85 13.29
CA GLN A 160 -15.06 -11.53 12.52
C GLN A 160 -15.29 -12.53 11.37
N GLY A 161 -14.48 -13.59 11.29
CA GLY A 161 -14.60 -14.59 10.23
C GLY A 161 -14.21 -14.10 8.83
N TRP A 162 -13.44 -13.01 8.71
CA TRP A 162 -13.01 -12.51 7.40
C TRP A 162 -11.98 -13.43 6.75
N MET A 163 -10.94 -13.79 7.52
CA MET A 163 -9.84 -14.64 7.06
C MET A 163 -9.16 -15.23 8.29
N LYS A 164 -8.79 -16.51 8.25
CA LYS A 164 -8.02 -17.18 9.30
C LYS A 164 -6.82 -17.87 8.68
N LYS A 165 -5.68 -17.88 9.36
CA LYS A 165 -4.53 -18.67 8.95
C LYS A 165 -4.63 -20.05 9.59
N GLU A 166 -4.66 -21.10 8.78
CA GLU A 166 -4.64 -22.49 9.21
C GLU A 166 -3.47 -23.19 8.52
N GLU A 167 -2.43 -23.50 9.30
CA GLU A 167 -1.18 -24.10 8.81
C GLU A 167 -0.57 -23.32 7.62
N GLU A 168 -0.60 -23.93 6.43
CA GLU A 168 -0.09 -23.38 5.17
C GLU A 168 -1.13 -22.61 4.35
N HIS A 169 -2.38 -22.51 4.82
CA HIS A 169 -3.48 -21.91 4.10
C HIS A 169 -4.05 -20.69 4.82
N PHE A 170 -4.61 -19.78 4.04
CA PHE A 170 -5.67 -18.90 4.52
C PHE A 170 -7.01 -19.52 4.23
N ILE A 171 -7.89 -19.50 5.22
CA ILE A 171 -9.26 -19.99 5.15
C ILE A 171 -10.22 -18.80 5.22
N PHE A 172 -11.26 -18.84 4.40
CA PHE A 172 -12.33 -17.85 4.32
C PHE A 172 -13.62 -18.50 4.81
N PRO A 173 -13.96 -18.36 6.10
CA PRO A 173 -15.15 -19.00 6.66
C PRO A 173 -16.46 -18.29 6.25
N GLY A 174 -16.39 -17.22 5.46
CA GLY A 174 -17.57 -16.50 4.95
C GLY A 174 -18.18 -15.50 5.93
N GLY A 175 -17.48 -15.19 7.03
CA GLY A 175 -17.88 -14.17 7.98
C GLY A 175 -17.60 -12.75 7.50
N GLY A 176 -18.09 -11.76 8.25
CA GLY A 176 -17.93 -10.35 7.96
C GLY A 176 -18.22 -9.48 9.19
N THR A 177 -18.05 -8.16 9.06
CA THR A 177 -18.38 -7.24 10.16
C THR A 177 -19.86 -7.31 10.54
N MET A 178 -20.74 -7.46 9.54
CA MET A 178 -22.20 -7.56 9.74
C MET A 178 -22.65 -8.99 10.05
N PHE A 179 -21.92 -9.99 9.58
CA PHE A 179 -22.24 -11.41 9.72
C PHE A 179 -21.05 -12.19 10.26
N PRO A 180 -20.71 -12.09 11.55
CA PRO A 180 -19.52 -12.78 12.10
C PRO A 180 -19.53 -14.30 11.92
N GLU A 181 -20.73 -14.90 11.92
CA GLU A 181 -20.96 -16.34 11.68
C GLU A 181 -21.32 -16.66 10.23
N GLY A 182 -21.20 -15.68 9.33
CA GLY A 182 -21.52 -15.80 7.92
C GLY A 182 -22.98 -15.50 7.58
N ALA A 183 -23.22 -15.20 6.30
CA ALA A 183 -24.54 -14.79 5.82
C ALA A 183 -25.54 -15.95 5.74
N VAL A 184 -25.06 -17.20 5.66
CA VAL A 184 -25.91 -18.40 5.50
C VAL A 184 -26.91 -18.53 6.66
N GLN A 185 -26.44 -18.43 7.91
CA GLN A 185 -27.33 -18.50 9.07
C GLN A 185 -28.37 -17.39 9.10
N TYR A 186 -28.02 -16.20 8.59
CA TYR A 186 -28.95 -15.08 8.49
C TYR A 186 -30.03 -15.37 7.44
N ILE A 187 -29.65 -15.91 6.28
CA ILE A 187 -30.58 -16.33 5.22
C ILE A 187 -31.51 -17.43 5.74
N GLU A 188 -31.00 -18.41 6.49
CA GLU A 188 -31.81 -19.48 7.09
C GLU A 188 -32.85 -18.93 8.07
N LYS A 189 -32.46 -17.97 8.93
CA LYS A 189 -33.40 -17.29 9.83
C LYS A 189 -34.45 -16.50 9.05
N LEU A 190 -34.06 -15.79 7.99
CA LEU A 190 -35.03 -15.11 7.13
C LEU A 190 -36.00 -16.11 6.47
N GLY A 191 -35.51 -17.28 6.07
CA GLY A 191 -36.31 -18.36 5.49
C GLY A 191 -37.40 -18.92 6.41
N GLN A 192 -37.28 -18.71 7.73
CA GLN A 192 -38.33 -19.09 8.70
C GLN A 192 -39.54 -18.14 8.67
N TYR A 193 -39.32 -16.88 8.26
CA TYR A 193 -40.35 -15.85 8.25
C TYR A 193 -40.83 -15.50 6.84
N ILE A 194 -39.99 -15.73 5.84
CA ILE A 194 -40.27 -15.48 4.43
C ILE A 194 -40.08 -16.81 3.70
N PRO A 195 -41.05 -17.28 2.88
CA PRO A 195 -40.87 -18.49 2.10
C PRO A 195 -39.90 -18.23 0.93
N ILE A 196 -38.59 -18.32 1.19
CA ILE A 196 -37.52 -18.16 0.18
C ILE A 196 -37.41 -19.41 -0.72
N ASN A 197 -37.95 -20.54 -0.28
CA ASN A 197 -37.90 -21.83 -0.99
C ASN A 197 -38.93 -21.95 -2.13
N GLY A 198 -39.70 -20.90 -2.42
CA GLY A 198 -40.65 -20.88 -3.53
C GLY A 198 -39.98 -20.49 -4.83
N GLY A 199 -39.42 -21.46 -5.57
CA GLY A 199 -39.25 -21.49 -7.04
C GLY A 199 -38.41 -20.43 -7.77
N ASP A 200 -38.37 -19.18 -7.32
CA ASP A 200 -37.78 -18.06 -8.08
C ASP A 200 -36.39 -17.64 -7.55
N PHE A 201 -35.93 -18.18 -6.42
CA PHE A 201 -34.66 -17.79 -5.76
C PHE A 201 -33.62 -18.91 -5.60
N GLU A 202 -33.91 -20.16 -6.00
CA GLU A 202 -32.99 -21.29 -5.77
C GLU A 202 -31.64 -21.19 -6.50
N ASP A 203 -31.51 -20.34 -7.52
CA ASP A 203 -30.29 -20.27 -8.33
C ASP A 203 -29.21 -19.32 -7.76
N CYS A 204 -29.59 -18.29 -6.99
CA CYS A 204 -28.61 -17.28 -6.52
C CYS A 204 -27.81 -17.73 -5.27
N SER A 205 -28.32 -18.64 -4.43
CA SER A 205 -27.66 -19.01 -3.17
C SER A 205 -26.58 -20.09 -3.31
N ARG A 206 -26.65 -20.91 -4.36
CA ARG A 206 -25.73 -22.05 -4.55
C ARG A 206 -24.35 -21.66 -5.10
N TYR A 207 -24.22 -20.46 -5.68
CA TYR A 207 -22.99 -20.04 -6.37
C TYR A 207 -22.23 -18.87 -5.74
N GLY A 208 -22.66 -18.32 -4.60
CA GLY A 208 -21.93 -17.25 -3.93
C GLY A 208 -21.71 -15.99 -4.78
N MET A 209 -22.52 -15.79 -5.82
CA MET A 209 -22.52 -14.60 -6.65
C MET A 209 -23.48 -13.58 -6.03
N TRP A 210 -22.92 -12.48 -5.54
CA TRP A 210 -23.68 -11.24 -5.30
C TRP A 210 -24.11 -10.68 -6.65
N GLY A 211 -25.21 -11.20 -7.18
CA GLY A 211 -25.73 -10.83 -8.49
C GLY A 211 -26.92 -11.68 -8.87
N CYS A 212 -28.04 -11.45 -8.19
CA CYS A 212 -29.24 -11.07 -8.92
C CYS A 212 -29.34 -9.53 -8.81
#